data_AF-A0A7V9R525-F1
#
_entry.id   AF-A0A7V9R525-F1
#
_cell.length_a   1.000
_cell.length_b   1.000
_cell.length_c   1.000
_cell.angle_alpha   90.00
_cell.angle_beta   90.00
_cell.angle_gamma   90.00
#
_symmetry.space_group_name_H-M   'P 1'
#
loop_
_entity.id
_entity.type
_entity.pdbx_description
1 polymer ?
#
loop_
_entity_poly.entity_id
_entity_poly.type
_entity_poly.pdbx_seq_one_letter_code
_entity_poly.pdbx_strand_id
1 'polypeptide(L)'
;MDNLTHSLVGLAAAKAGLEKLAPGATVLCVLAANSPDADIVTLVGGRWTYLQNHRGITHSIAGTIALALALPLVFHGWVWLIARLRKRKPATRLRGLMIASIVVTATHPLLDWSNNYGVRFLLPWNSRWFYGDLVFIMDPVFWLVLGGAVFLVAARTRMQISVWIVMAAIPSLLVFFGPAGRGGLANALPLRIIWITALVGLVILYTRQVGPRWGAKIPRAALMIMVVYVAGLFVVHTLALRRLSAVASEITKTTNEHPVAMAAMPTLANPLRWLCVVETETTAYRFELALGEGAKPAHLVRYQKPAAFSSPAVAHAEADYRAQVFLGFARFPVLQVADPNCTTQTLVQFADLRYTEPGSNGTFSLEVPVECGVTNETAK
;
A
#
# COMPACT_ATOMS: atom_id res chain seq x y z
N MET A 1 2.80 -0.88 0.46
CA MET A 1 2.84 -2.06 1.35
C MET A 1 2.91 -1.57 2.77
N ASP A 2 2.53 -2.41 3.73
CA ASP A 2 2.70 -2.10 5.14
C ASP A 2 4.19 -2.14 5.57
N ASN A 3 4.52 -1.40 6.64
CA ASN A 3 5.89 -1.28 7.15
C ASN A 3 6.47 -2.60 7.68
N LEU A 4 5.62 -3.55 8.09
CA LEU A 4 6.07 -4.88 8.48
C LEU A 4 6.62 -5.62 7.24
N THR A 5 5.90 -5.59 6.11
CA THR A 5 6.38 -6.15 4.84
C THR A 5 7.71 -5.53 4.42
N HIS A 6 7.83 -4.20 4.44
CA HIS A 6 9.09 -3.51 4.11
C HIS A 6 10.24 -3.92 5.02
N SER A 7 9.99 -3.98 6.33
CA SER A 7 10.98 -4.44 7.32
C SER A 7 11.42 -5.89 7.08
N LEU A 8 10.47 -6.78 6.72
CA LEU A 8 10.76 -8.17 6.39
C LEU A 8 11.58 -8.32 5.10
N VAL A 9 11.32 -7.49 4.08
CA VAL A 9 12.14 -7.43 2.86
C VAL A 9 13.56 -6.98 3.20
N GLY A 10 13.72 -5.92 3.99
CA GLY A 10 15.02 -5.44 4.46
C GLY A 10 15.79 -6.50 5.27
N LEU A 11 15.12 -7.18 6.21
CA LEU A 11 15.72 -8.28 6.98
C LEU A 11 16.08 -9.47 6.10
N ALA A 12 15.21 -9.88 5.18
CA ALA A 12 15.47 -10.98 4.25
C ALA A 12 16.66 -10.66 3.34
N ALA A 13 16.74 -9.44 2.79
CA ALA A 13 17.87 -9.00 1.99
C ALA A 13 19.18 -8.98 2.79
N ALA A 14 19.14 -8.52 4.05
CA ALA A 14 20.28 -8.61 4.96
C ALA A 14 20.75 -10.06 5.14
N LYS A 15 19.83 -10.97 5.51
CA LYS A 15 20.12 -12.40 5.75
C LYS A 15 20.45 -13.19 4.48
N ALA A 16 20.06 -12.71 3.30
CA ALA A 16 20.44 -13.27 2.02
C ALA A 16 21.92 -13.02 1.68
N GLY A 17 22.55 -12.01 2.30
CA GLY A 17 23.99 -11.77 2.20
C GLY A 17 24.44 -10.33 2.37
N LEU A 18 23.54 -9.34 2.31
CA LEU A 18 23.94 -7.93 2.44
C LEU A 18 24.56 -7.61 3.80
N GLU A 19 24.20 -8.35 4.85
CA GLU A 19 24.79 -8.16 6.18
C GLU A 19 26.31 -8.41 6.23
N LYS A 20 26.85 -9.16 5.26
CA LYS A 20 28.28 -9.45 5.15
C LYS A 20 29.09 -8.27 4.62
N LEU A 21 28.45 -7.28 4.00
CA LEU A 21 29.13 -6.15 3.37
C LEU A 21 29.73 -5.19 4.40
N ALA A 22 29.08 -5.01 5.54
CA ALA A 22 29.54 -4.13 6.60
C ALA A 22 28.92 -4.52 7.96
N PRO A 23 29.67 -4.39 9.07
CA PRO A 23 29.06 -4.43 10.40
C PRO A 23 27.95 -3.38 10.52
N GLY A 24 26.80 -3.77 11.07
CA GLY A 24 25.62 -2.90 11.17
C GLY A 24 24.70 -2.91 9.94
N ALA A 25 25.07 -3.58 8.84
CA ALA A 25 24.26 -3.63 7.63
C ALA A 25 22.87 -4.23 7.84
N THR A 26 22.68 -5.20 8.75
CA THR A 26 21.34 -5.74 9.06
C THR A 26 20.40 -4.65 9.57
N VAL A 27 20.84 -3.81 10.50
CA VAL A 27 20.04 -2.70 11.05
C VAL A 27 19.79 -1.67 9.96
N LEU A 28 20.83 -1.32 9.20
CA LEU A 28 20.71 -0.36 8.11
C LEU A 28 19.71 -0.85 7.05
N CYS A 29 19.68 -2.14 6.69
CA CYS A 29 18.70 -2.65 5.74
C CYS A 29 17.26 -2.44 6.22
N VAL A 30 16.96 -2.62 7.51
CA VAL A 30 15.61 -2.36 8.04
C VAL A 30 15.27 -0.88 7.96
N LEU A 31 16.21 0.00 8.34
CA LEU A 31 16.02 1.45 8.26
C LEU A 31 15.85 1.92 6.80
N ALA A 32 16.70 1.43 5.90
CA ALA A 32 16.68 1.74 4.47
C ALA A 32 15.34 1.32 3.85
N ALA A 33 14.87 0.11 4.17
CA ALA A 33 13.60 -0.41 3.67
C ALA A 33 12.39 0.42 4.11
N ASN A 34 12.47 1.19 5.18
CA ASN A 34 11.37 2.04 5.67
C ASN A 34 11.63 3.55 5.48
N SER A 35 12.80 3.93 4.96
CA SER A 35 13.19 5.33 4.89
C SER A 35 12.29 6.22 4.01
N PRO A 36 11.66 5.72 2.91
CA PRO A 36 10.69 6.55 2.17
C PRO A 36 9.46 6.95 3.00
N ASP A 37 9.03 6.09 3.94
CA ASP A 37 7.92 6.35 4.87
C ASP A 37 8.31 7.25 6.06
N ALA A 38 9.54 7.80 6.07
CA ALA A 38 9.86 8.91 6.97
C ALA A 38 9.00 10.15 6.70
N ASP A 39 8.25 10.18 5.59
CA ASP A 39 7.21 11.18 5.31
C ASP A 39 6.09 11.21 6.36
N ILE A 40 5.96 10.19 7.23
CA ILE A 40 5.05 10.20 8.39
C ILE A 40 5.28 11.40 9.32
N VAL A 41 6.48 11.99 9.33
CA VAL A 41 6.78 13.22 10.08
C VAL A 41 5.84 14.37 9.67
N THR A 42 5.35 14.38 8.42
CA THR A 42 4.41 15.40 7.93
C THR A 42 3.03 15.31 8.58
N LEU A 43 2.73 14.23 9.32
CA LEU A 43 1.51 14.08 10.12
C LEU A 43 1.42 15.12 11.26
N VAL A 44 2.54 15.71 11.68
CA VAL A 44 2.55 16.85 12.63
C VAL A 44 1.77 18.05 12.09
N GLY A 45 1.70 18.23 10.77
CA GLY A 45 0.85 19.24 10.10
C GLY A 45 -0.63 18.85 9.98
N GLY A 46 -1.01 17.66 10.47
CA GLY A 46 -2.35 17.11 10.37
C GLY A 46 -2.54 16.16 9.18
N ARG A 47 -3.73 15.54 9.12
CA ARG A 47 -4.03 14.46 8.15
C ARG A 47 -3.93 14.88 6.69
N TRP A 48 -4.28 16.12 6.36
CA TRP A 48 -4.28 16.62 4.98
C TRP A 48 -2.87 16.92 4.51
N THR A 49 -2.03 17.51 5.37
CA THR A 49 -0.60 17.67 5.08
C THR A 49 0.08 16.31 4.90
N TYR A 50 -0.25 15.32 5.73
CA TYR A 50 0.23 13.96 5.52
C TYR A 50 -0.24 13.39 4.18
N LEU A 51 -1.54 13.44 3.86
CA LEU A 51 -2.06 12.92 2.58
C LEU A 51 -1.39 13.58 1.36
N GLN A 52 -1.14 14.89 1.42
CA GLN A 52 -0.49 15.65 0.35
C GLN A 52 0.96 15.18 0.11
N ASN A 53 1.69 14.89 1.19
CA ASN A 53 3.12 14.55 1.16
C ASN A 53 3.39 13.04 1.11
N HIS A 54 2.47 12.22 1.60
CA HIS A 54 2.63 10.78 1.66
C HIS A 54 2.77 10.21 0.26
N ARG A 55 3.77 9.33 0.08
CA ARG A 55 4.17 8.81 -1.23
C ARG A 55 4.48 9.89 -2.27
N GLY A 56 4.94 11.03 -1.77
CA GLY A 56 5.40 12.17 -2.54
C GLY A 56 6.89 12.07 -2.86
N ILE A 57 7.63 13.13 -2.54
CA ILE A 57 9.04 13.25 -2.94
C ILE A 57 9.91 12.11 -2.40
N THR A 58 9.66 11.63 -1.18
CA THR A 58 10.44 10.54 -0.55
C THR A 58 10.36 9.22 -1.30
N HIS A 59 9.29 9.03 -2.08
CA HIS A 59 9.04 7.84 -2.89
C HIS A 59 9.37 8.06 -4.38
N SER A 60 9.75 9.28 -4.77
CA SER A 60 10.19 9.56 -6.14
C SER A 60 11.56 8.93 -6.40
N ILE A 61 11.94 8.77 -7.68
CA ILE A 61 13.28 8.24 -8.02
C ILE A 61 14.36 9.13 -7.40
N ALA A 62 14.21 10.45 -7.49
CA ALA A 62 15.15 11.41 -6.93
C ALA A 62 15.21 11.34 -5.40
N GLY A 63 14.07 11.32 -4.71
CA GLY A 63 14.05 11.24 -3.24
C GLY A 63 14.54 9.90 -2.72
N THR A 64 14.19 8.80 -3.38
CA THR A 64 14.68 7.46 -3.04
C THR A 64 16.20 7.39 -3.14
N ILE A 65 16.80 7.95 -4.21
CA ILE A 65 18.27 8.03 -4.35
C ILE A 65 18.86 8.90 -3.24
N ALA A 66 18.27 10.06 -2.96
CA ALA A 66 18.76 10.95 -1.90
C ALA A 66 18.75 10.26 -0.52
N LEU A 67 17.66 9.57 -0.17
CA LEU A 67 17.53 8.79 1.06
C LEU A 67 18.53 7.63 1.11
N ALA A 68 18.66 6.88 0.00
CA ALA A 68 19.56 5.75 -0.11
C ALA A 68 21.04 6.15 0.11
N LEU A 69 21.42 7.38 -0.25
CA LEU A 69 22.76 7.92 -0.04
C LEU A 69 22.92 8.58 1.34
N ALA A 70 21.94 9.35 1.79
CA ALA A 70 22.02 10.10 3.05
C ALA A 70 21.98 9.19 4.28
N LEU A 71 21.09 8.19 4.30
CA LEU A 71 20.91 7.30 5.43
C LEU A 71 22.19 6.55 5.86
N PRO A 72 22.94 5.89 4.96
CA PRO A 72 24.20 5.23 5.33
C PRO A 72 25.28 6.20 5.78
N LEU A 73 25.31 7.44 5.27
CA LEU A 73 26.25 8.48 5.73
C LEU A 73 25.94 8.89 7.17
N VAL A 74 24.67 9.18 7.48
CA VAL A 74 24.22 9.51 8.83
C VAL A 74 24.48 8.35 9.78
N PHE A 75 24.11 7.13 9.39
CA PHE A 75 24.33 5.92 10.19
C PHE A 75 25.82 5.69 10.47
N HIS A 76 26.67 5.82 9.45
CA HIS A 76 28.13 5.68 9.59
C HIS A 76 28.72 6.74 10.52
N GLY A 77 28.34 8.01 10.31
CA GLY A 77 28.79 9.14 11.14
C GLY A 77 28.37 8.98 12.60
N TRP A 78 27.14 8.52 12.85
CA TRP A 78 26.65 8.24 14.19
C TRP A 78 27.42 7.12 14.89
N VAL A 79 27.65 5.99 14.21
CA VAL A 79 28.45 4.89 14.77
C VAL A 79 29.90 5.32 15.00
N TRP A 80 30.47 6.11 14.10
CA TRP A 80 31.80 6.68 14.26
C TRP A 80 31.89 7.61 15.48
N LEU A 81 30.92 8.50 15.66
CA LEU A 81 30.86 9.42 16.81
C LEU A 81 30.78 8.64 18.13
N ILE A 82 29.89 7.65 18.22
CA ILE A 82 29.78 6.79 19.40
C ILE A 82 31.09 6.04 19.66
N ALA A 83 31.72 5.51 18.61
CA ALA A 83 33.00 4.82 18.75
C ALA A 83 34.08 5.75 19.31
N ARG A 84 34.14 7.00 18.83
CA ARG A 84 35.06 8.03 19.32
C ARG A 84 34.79 8.38 20.79
N LEU A 85 33.54 8.63 21.16
CA LEU A 85 33.13 8.91 22.54
C LEU A 85 33.45 7.75 23.49
N ARG A 86 33.37 6.51 23.00
CA ARG A 86 33.70 5.29 23.74
C ARG A 86 35.16 4.86 23.63
N LYS A 87 36.02 5.65 22.97
CA LYS A 87 37.45 5.34 22.72
C LYS A 87 37.67 3.96 22.05
N ARG A 88 36.82 3.60 21.09
CA ARG A 88 36.89 2.34 20.31
C ARG A 88 37.10 2.63 18.83
N LYS A 89 37.62 1.63 18.09
CA LYS A 89 37.71 1.72 16.63
C LYS A 89 36.32 1.60 15.99
N PRO A 90 35.95 2.44 15.02
CA PRO A 90 34.69 2.33 14.30
C PRO A 90 34.66 1.04 13.47
N ALA A 91 33.60 0.24 13.60
CA ALA A 91 33.50 -1.08 12.97
C ALA A 91 32.85 -1.06 11.57
N THR A 92 32.04 -0.04 11.27
CA THR A 92 31.25 0.06 10.04
C THR A 92 32.11 0.32 8.81
N ARG A 93 31.73 -0.25 7.66
CA ARG A 93 32.37 -0.02 6.36
C ARG A 93 31.42 0.73 5.45
N LEU A 94 31.67 2.02 5.20
CA LEU A 94 30.74 2.89 4.47
C LEU A 94 30.36 2.33 3.10
N ARG A 95 31.33 1.88 2.27
CA ARG A 95 31.03 1.30 0.95
C ARG A 95 30.04 0.14 1.00
N GLY A 96 30.16 -0.74 2.00
CA GLY A 96 29.23 -1.86 2.18
C GLY A 96 27.83 -1.40 2.62
N LEU A 97 27.78 -0.40 3.50
CA LEU A 97 26.53 0.24 3.92
C LEU A 97 25.82 0.95 2.75
N MET A 98 26.56 1.66 1.89
CA MET A 98 26.03 2.33 0.70
C MET A 98 25.39 1.32 -0.26
N ILE A 99 26.08 0.23 -0.58
CA ILE A 99 25.56 -0.82 -1.47
C ILE A 99 24.28 -1.44 -0.88
N ALA A 100 24.30 -1.80 0.41
CA ALA A 100 23.13 -2.38 1.07
C ALA A 100 21.94 -1.41 1.07
N SER A 101 22.17 -0.13 1.37
CA SER A 101 21.15 0.91 1.40
C SER A 101 20.54 1.15 0.01
N ILE A 102 21.34 1.27 -1.04
CA ILE A 102 20.86 1.48 -2.41
C ILE A 102 19.94 0.34 -2.85
N VAL A 103 20.38 -0.90 -2.65
CA VAL A 103 19.60 -2.08 -3.04
C VAL A 103 18.27 -2.12 -2.28
N VAL A 104 18.30 -1.92 -0.97
CA VAL A 104 17.11 -2.11 -0.13
C VAL A 104 16.14 -0.92 -0.18
N THR A 105 16.64 0.32 -0.18
CA THR A 105 15.77 1.50 -0.28
C THR A 105 14.95 1.49 -1.57
N ALA A 106 15.54 1.05 -2.69
CA ALA A 106 14.85 0.94 -3.97
C ALA A 106 13.66 -0.05 -3.96
N THR A 107 13.69 -1.07 -3.08
CA THR A 107 12.59 -2.05 -2.98
C THR A 107 11.28 -1.42 -2.52
N HIS A 108 11.34 -0.37 -1.71
CA HIS A 108 10.18 0.23 -1.09
C HIS A 108 9.22 0.88 -2.11
N PRO A 109 9.63 1.89 -2.91
CA PRO A 109 8.73 2.51 -3.89
C PRO A 109 8.31 1.53 -5.00
N LEU A 110 9.10 0.47 -5.28
CA LEU A 110 8.71 -0.58 -6.23
C LEU A 110 7.55 -1.44 -5.69
N LEU A 111 7.63 -1.85 -4.42
CA LEU A 111 6.53 -2.58 -3.76
C LEU A 111 5.31 -1.67 -3.56
N ASP A 112 5.53 -0.38 -3.30
CA ASP A 112 4.46 0.58 -3.14
C ASP A 112 3.77 0.95 -4.46
N TRP A 113 4.50 0.92 -5.57
CA TRP A 113 3.91 1.01 -6.90
C TRP A 113 2.99 -0.16 -7.20
N SER A 114 3.29 -1.37 -6.73
CA SER A 114 2.51 -2.58 -7.04
C SER A 114 1.08 -2.58 -6.47
N ASN A 115 0.70 -1.64 -5.60
CA ASN A 115 -0.66 -1.58 -5.05
C ASN A 115 -1.54 -0.52 -5.75
N ASN A 116 -2.79 -0.42 -5.29
CA ASN A 116 -3.80 0.51 -5.81
C ASN A 116 -3.74 1.93 -5.20
N TYR A 117 -2.88 2.16 -4.21
CA TYR A 117 -2.61 3.49 -3.65
C TYR A 117 -1.67 4.29 -4.53
N GLY A 118 -0.68 3.63 -5.15
CA GLY A 118 0.22 4.23 -6.13
C GLY A 118 1.35 5.06 -5.55
N VAL A 119 2.20 5.59 -6.44
CA VAL A 119 3.39 6.40 -6.13
C VAL A 119 3.63 7.47 -7.20
N ARG A 120 4.40 8.52 -6.87
CA ARG A 120 4.76 9.62 -7.79
C ARG A 120 6.25 9.60 -8.15
N PHE A 121 6.64 8.67 -9.02
CA PHE A 121 8.05 8.43 -9.38
C PHE A 121 8.79 9.65 -9.93
N LEU A 122 8.08 10.52 -10.65
CA LEU A 122 8.66 11.61 -11.44
C LEU A 122 8.74 12.95 -10.69
N LEU A 123 8.38 12.99 -9.40
CA LEU A 123 8.56 14.21 -8.61
C LEU A 123 10.06 14.59 -8.49
N PRO A 124 10.39 15.89 -8.53
CA PRO A 124 9.47 17.05 -8.56
C PRO A 124 9.05 17.50 -9.98
N TRP A 125 9.52 16.86 -11.04
CA TRP A 125 9.29 17.32 -12.42
C TRP A 125 7.87 17.03 -12.93
N ASN A 126 7.26 15.94 -12.49
CA ASN A 126 5.90 15.58 -12.89
C ASN A 126 5.17 14.93 -11.71
N SER A 127 3.97 15.43 -11.41
CA SER A 127 3.12 15.00 -10.28
C SER A 127 2.26 13.76 -10.58
N ARG A 128 2.40 13.16 -11.77
CA ARG A 128 1.63 11.98 -12.19
C ARG A 128 1.78 10.83 -11.20
N TRP A 129 0.63 10.25 -10.82
CA TRP A 129 0.54 9.01 -10.06
C TRP A 129 0.68 7.78 -10.96
N PHE A 130 1.37 6.77 -10.45
CA PHE A 130 1.54 5.46 -11.06
C PHE A 130 0.95 4.39 -10.14
N TYR A 131 0.12 3.52 -10.71
CA TYR A 131 -0.61 2.47 -9.98
C TYR A 131 -0.32 1.11 -10.63
N GLY A 132 0.02 0.12 -9.82
CA GLY A 132 0.18 -1.26 -10.27
C GLY A 132 -1.11 -2.06 -10.16
N ASP A 133 -1.99 -1.70 -9.22
CA ASP A 133 -3.25 -2.39 -8.92
C ASP A 133 -3.09 -3.91 -8.77
N LEU A 134 -1.96 -4.39 -8.23
CA LEU A 134 -1.55 -5.78 -8.33
C LEU A 134 -1.61 -6.52 -7.00
N VAL A 135 -1.01 -5.93 -5.96
CA VAL A 135 -0.83 -6.57 -4.67
C VAL A 135 -1.53 -5.76 -3.58
N PHE A 136 -2.25 -6.44 -2.69
CA PHE A 136 -2.93 -5.80 -1.58
C PHE A 136 -1.92 -5.28 -0.55
N ILE A 137 -2.21 -4.14 0.10
CA ILE A 137 -1.25 -3.44 0.98
C ILE A 137 -0.76 -4.31 2.15
N MET A 138 -1.64 -5.17 2.69
CA MET A 138 -1.34 -6.13 3.76
C MET A 138 -1.47 -7.55 3.21
N ASP A 139 -0.40 -8.12 2.68
CA ASP A 139 -0.42 -9.45 2.06
C ASP A 139 0.10 -10.54 3.02
N PRO A 140 -0.75 -11.49 3.47
CA PRO A 140 -0.35 -12.57 4.36
C PRO A 140 0.78 -13.47 3.79
N VAL A 141 0.88 -13.59 2.46
CA VAL A 141 1.90 -14.42 1.81
C VAL A 141 3.29 -13.81 2.01
N PHE A 142 3.42 -12.49 1.90
CA PHE A 142 4.67 -11.78 2.19
C PHE A 142 5.11 -11.99 3.64
N TRP A 143 4.17 -11.85 4.59
CA TRP A 143 4.44 -12.05 6.01
C TRP A 143 4.91 -13.47 6.34
N LEU A 144 4.24 -14.50 5.81
CA LEU A 144 4.62 -15.90 6.04
C LEU A 144 5.97 -16.25 5.42
N VAL A 145 6.17 -15.91 4.15
CA VAL A 145 7.36 -16.37 3.41
C VAL A 145 8.60 -15.63 3.88
N LEU A 146 8.56 -14.30 3.96
CA LEU A 146 9.71 -13.51 4.39
C LEU A 146 9.91 -13.61 5.90
N GLY A 147 8.84 -13.49 6.69
CA GLY A 147 8.90 -13.62 8.15
C GLY A 147 9.38 -15.00 8.59
N GLY A 148 8.83 -16.06 8.01
CA GLY A 148 9.25 -17.43 8.28
C GLY A 148 10.72 -17.69 7.89
N ALA A 149 11.15 -17.21 6.72
CA ALA A 149 12.53 -17.35 6.28
C ALA A 149 13.54 -16.65 7.21
N VAL A 150 13.22 -15.43 7.65
CA VAL A 150 14.07 -14.69 8.59
C VAL A 150 14.02 -15.33 9.98
N PHE A 151 12.85 -15.74 10.46
CA PHE A 151 12.69 -16.46 11.74
C PHE A 151 13.62 -17.67 11.81
N LEU A 152 13.60 -18.53 10.80
CA LEU A 152 14.41 -19.75 10.76
C LEU A 152 15.92 -19.46 10.88
N VAL A 153 16.40 -18.38 10.28
CA VAL A 153 17.85 -18.06 10.27
C VAL A 153 18.28 -17.21 11.47
N ALA A 154 17.40 -16.32 11.95
CA ALA A 154 17.72 -15.28 12.92
C ALA A 154 17.33 -15.61 14.37
N ALA A 155 16.32 -16.45 14.61
CA ALA A 155 15.85 -16.75 15.96
C ALA A 155 16.76 -17.77 16.67
N ARG A 156 17.66 -17.29 17.55
CA ARG A 156 18.64 -18.15 18.25
C ARG A 156 18.42 -18.21 19.75
N THR A 157 17.96 -17.12 20.35
CA THR A 157 17.75 -17.03 21.81
C THR A 157 16.27 -17.09 22.16
N ARG A 158 15.95 -17.48 23.40
CA ARG A 158 14.56 -17.48 23.90
C ARG A 158 13.88 -16.13 23.73
N MET A 159 14.60 -15.04 24.01
CA MET A 159 14.09 -13.68 23.83
C MET A 159 13.77 -13.37 22.36
N GLN A 160 14.65 -13.75 21.42
CA GLN A 160 14.38 -13.56 19.99
C GLN A 160 13.17 -14.36 19.53
N ILE A 161 13.03 -15.60 20.02
CA ILE A 161 11.85 -16.44 19.72
C ILE A 161 10.58 -15.75 20.25
N SER A 162 10.58 -15.23 21.47
CA SER A 162 9.45 -14.49 22.03
C SER A 162 9.08 -13.28 21.18
N VAL A 163 10.07 -12.50 20.71
CA VAL A 163 9.83 -11.38 19.78
C VAL A 163 9.17 -11.87 18.49
N TRP A 164 9.66 -12.97 17.89
CA TRP A 164 9.06 -13.54 16.68
C TRP A 164 7.64 -14.06 16.91
N ILE A 165 7.34 -14.62 18.07
CA ILE A 165 5.97 -15.04 18.42
C ILE A 165 5.03 -13.82 18.46
N VAL A 166 5.45 -12.73 19.11
CA VAL A 166 4.64 -11.49 19.16
C VAL A 166 4.46 -10.91 17.74
N MET A 167 5.53 -10.88 16.95
CA MET A 167 5.49 -10.42 15.56
C MET A 167 4.59 -11.28 14.67
N ALA A 168 4.49 -12.60 14.93
CA ALA A 168 3.59 -13.49 14.22
C ALA A 168 2.14 -13.41 14.72
N ALA A 169 1.92 -12.98 15.96
CA ALA A 169 0.59 -12.87 16.56
C ALA A 169 -0.25 -11.81 15.85
N ILE A 170 0.31 -10.63 15.52
CA ILE A 170 -0.45 -9.55 14.86
C ILE A 170 -0.98 -9.97 13.47
N PRO A 171 -0.14 -10.46 12.53
CA PRO A 171 -0.60 -11.06 11.27
C PRO A 171 -1.62 -12.17 11.47
N SER A 172 -1.41 -13.03 12.46
CA SER A 172 -2.35 -14.12 12.75
C SER A 172 -3.70 -13.57 13.20
N LEU A 173 -3.73 -12.57 14.08
CA LEU A 173 -4.98 -11.91 14.47
C LEU A 173 -5.70 -11.30 13.27
N LEU A 174 -4.99 -10.69 12.33
CA LEU A 174 -5.58 -10.18 11.09
C LEU A 174 -6.11 -11.28 10.17
N VAL A 175 -5.44 -12.44 10.08
CA VAL A 175 -5.93 -13.56 9.27
C VAL A 175 -7.16 -14.24 9.88
N PHE A 176 -7.24 -14.32 11.21
CA PHE A 176 -8.36 -14.96 11.91
C PHE A 176 -9.53 -14.02 12.16
N PHE A 177 -9.26 -12.77 12.55
CA PHE A 177 -10.25 -11.80 13.01
C PHE A 177 -10.25 -10.49 12.20
N GLY A 178 -9.40 -10.37 11.17
CA GLY A 178 -9.35 -9.19 10.34
C GLY A 178 -10.71 -8.89 9.72
N PRO A 179 -11.00 -7.59 9.47
CA PRO A 179 -12.35 -7.17 9.15
C PRO A 179 -12.89 -7.95 7.95
N ALA A 180 -13.90 -8.76 8.22
CA ALA A 180 -14.89 -9.17 7.24
C ALA A 180 -15.69 -7.91 6.85
N GLY A 181 -15.05 -6.97 6.15
CA GLY A 181 -15.74 -5.82 5.55
C GLY A 181 -16.75 -6.29 4.49
N ARG A 182 -17.41 -5.35 3.81
CA ARG A 182 -18.45 -5.63 2.79
C ARG A 182 -17.99 -6.48 1.59
N GLY A 183 -16.71 -6.83 1.48
CA GLY A 183 -16.17 -7.81 0.53
C GLY A 183 -15.73 -9.15 1.11
N GLY A 184 -15.68 -9.28 2.44
CA GLY A 184 -15.34 -10.48 3.20
C GLY A 184 -13.96 -11.08 2.89
N LEU A 185 -13.41 -11.85 3.84
CA LEU A 185 -12.48 -12.92 3.48
C LEU A 185 -13.35 -14.02 2.85
N ALA A 186 -13.76 -13.85 1.59
CA ALA A 186 -14.66 -14.79 0.90
C ALA A 186 -14.12 -16.24 0.91
N ASN A 187 -12.82 -16.41 1.17
CA ASN A 187 -12.12 -17.69 1.36
C ASN A 187 -11.39 -17.77 2.72
N ALA A 188 -11.98 -17.24 3.80
CA ALA A 188 -11.35 -17.19 5.13
C ALA A 188 -10.88 -18.56 5.62
N LEU A 189 -11.66 -19.61 5.39
CA LEU A 189 -11.35 -20.95 5.87
C LEU A 189 -10.11 -21.54 5.17
N PRO A 190 -10.03 -21.61 3.82
CA PRO A 190 -8.81 -22.02 3.13
C PRO A 190 -7.57 -21.22 3.55
N LEU A 191 -7.70 -19.90 3.65
CA LEU A 191 -6.59 -19.04 4.08
C LEU A 191 -6.10 -19.39 5.49
N ARG A 192 -7.02 -19.57 6.45
CA ARG A 192 -6.70 -19.95 7.84
C ARG A 192 -6.05 -21.32 7.90
N ILE A 193 -6.52 -22.31 7.12
CA ILE A 193 -5.91 -23.64 7.05
C ILE A 193 -4.48 -23.56 6.52
N ILE A 194 -4.27 -22.84 5.42
CA ILE A 194 -2.94 -22.62 4.84
C ILE A 194 -2.04 -21.92 5.87
N TRP A 195 -2.56 -20.90 6.56
CA TRP A 195 -1.82 -20.15 7.57
C TRP A 195 -1.37 -21.02 8.74
N ILE A 196 -2.28 -21.80 9.34
CA ILE A 196 -1.95 -22.73 10.43
C ILE A 196 -0.91 -23.75 9.93
N THR A 197 -1.14 -24.33 8.76
CA THR A 197 -0.23 -25.34 8.18
C THR A 197 1.17 -24.77 7.96
N ALA A 198 1.27 -23.53 7.46
CA ALA A 198 2.53 -22.82 7.30
C ALA A 198 3.21 -22.56 8.64
N LEU A 199 2.48 -22.09 9.66
CA LEU A 199 3.04 -21.86 10.99
C LEU A 199 3.56 -23.16 11.63
N VAL A 200 2.77 -24.25 11.58
CA VAL A 200 3.20 -25.57 12.07
C VAL A 200 4.43 -26.05 11.30
N GLY A 201 4.44 -25.89 9.98
CA GLY A 201 5.60 -26.18 9.13
C GLY A 201 6.86 -25.40 9.55
N LEU A 202 6.73 -24.10 9.84
CA LEU A 202 7.84 -23.27 10.32
C LEU A 202 8.37 -23.75 11.68
N VAL A 203 7.49 -24.14 12.59
CA VAL A 203 7.89 -24.73 13.89
C VAL A 203 8.65 -26.04 13.67
N ILE A 204 8.18 -26.92 12.79
CA ILE A 204 8.87 -28.19 12.46
C ILE A 204 10.25 -27.92 11.82
N LEU A 205 10.34 -26.98 10.88
CA LEU A 205 11.60 -26.62 10.23
C LEU A 205 12.59 -25.99 11.24
N TYR A 206 12.08 -25.23 12.20
CA TYR A 206 12.86 -24.65 13.29
C TYR A 206 13.43 -25.73 14.21
N THR A 207 12.60 -26.66 14.70
CA THR A 207 13.03 -27.75 15.60
C THR A 207 14.00 -28.70 14.90
N ARG A 208 13.87 -28.90 13.58
CA ARG A 208 14.84 -29.64 12.76
C ARG A 208 16.12 -28.88 12.40
N GLN A 209 16.33 -27.70 12.97
CA GLN A 209 17.55 -26.89 12.79
C GLN A 209 17.89 -26.59 11.31
N VAL A 210 16.87 -26.47 10.44
CA VAL A 210 17.05 -26.19 9.00
C VAL A 210 17.73 -24.83 8.79
N GLY A 211 17.39 -23.84 9.62
CA GLY A 211 17.96 -22.50 9.62
C GLY A 211 19.50 -22.47 9.64
N PRO A 212 20.16 -22.97 10.70
CA PRO A 212 21.62 -23.09 10.73
C PRO A 212 22.20 -23.93 9.58
N ARG A 213 21.53 -24.99 9.15
CA ARG A 213 22.04 -25.88 8.09
C ARG A 213 22.08 -25.22 6.71
N TRP A 214 21.06 -24.42 6.36
CA TRP A 214 20.93 -23.83 5.03
C TRP A 214 21.32 -22.35 4.98
N GLY A 215 21.32 -21.66 6.12
CA GLY A 215 21.75 -20.26 6.27
C GLY A 215 21.11 -19.34 5.24
N ALA A 216 21.94 -18.56 4.54
CA ALA A 216 21.49 -17.54 3.57
C ALA A 216 20.71 -18.10 2.36
N LYS A 217 20.73 -19.42 2.11
CA LYS A 217 19.93 -20.02 1.03
C LYS A 217 18.42 -19.87 1.26
N ILE A 218 17.98 -19.91 2.52
CA ILE A 218 16.56 -19.77 2.89
C ILE A 218 16.01 -18.38 2.50
N PRO A 219 16.56 -17.25 2.96
CA PRO A 219 16.06 -15.92 2.58
C PRO A 219 16.22 -15.61 1.09
N ARG A 220 17.24 -16.16 0.41
CA ARG A 220 17.34 -16.04 -1.07
C ARG A 220 16.19 -16.74 -1.78
N ALA A 221 15.87 -17.96 -1.36
CA ALA A 221 14.73 -18.69 -1.89
C ALA A 221 13.42 -17.95 -1.59
N ALA A 222 13.25 -17.41 -0.38
CA ALA A 222 12.08 -16.62 -0.01
C ALA A 222 11.90 -15.38 -0.89
N LEU A 223 12.96 -14.60 -1.13
CA LEU A 223 12.93 -13.45 -2.04
C LEU A 223 12.58 -13.87 -3.47
N MET A 224 13.14 -14.99 -3.96
CA MET A 224 12.80 -15.52 -5.29
C MET A 224 11.34 -15.99 -5.38
N ILE A 225 10.82 -16.63 -4.33
CA ILE A 225 9.39 -17.00 -4.23
C ILE A 225 8.52 -15.74 -4.29
N MET A 226 8.92 -14.64 -3.64
CA MET A 226 8.16 -13.38 -3.74
C MET A 226 8.17 -12.79 -5.15
N VAL A 227 9.29 -12.86 -5.88
CA VAL A 227 9.33 -12.44 -7.29
C VAL A 227 8.39 -13.29 -8.14
N VAL A 228 8.41 -14.61 -7.97
CA VAL A 228 7.51 -15.54 -8.69
C VAL A 228 6.05 -15.28 -8.30
N TYR A 229 5.77 -15.03 -7.03
CA TYR A 229 4.43 -14.73 -6.53
C TYR A 229 3.88 -13.45 -7.16
N VAL A 230 4.64 -12.36 -7.18
CA VAL A 230 4.24 -11.10 -7.82
C VAL A 230 4.05 -11.27 -9.33
N ALA A 231 4.91 -12.04 -10.00
CA ALA A 231 4.73 -12.37 -11.42
C ALA A 231 3.45 -13.19 -11.67
N GLY A 232 3.13 -14.14 -10.79
CA GLY A 232 1.88 -14.90 -10.85
C GLY A 232 0.66 -14.01 -10.65
N LEU A 233 0.70 -13.10 -9.67
CA LEU A 233 -0.35 -12.09 -9.49
C LEU A 233 -0.53 -11.24 -10.75
N PHE A 234 0.56 -10.93 -11.48
CA PHE A 234 0.47 -10.12 -12.69
C PHE A 234 -0.35 -10.83 -13.76
N VAL A 235 -0.13 -12.14 -13.93
CA VAL A 235 -0.94 -12.96 -14.83
C VAL A 235 -2.41 -12.95 -14.40
N VAL A 236 -2.69 -13.13 -13.10
CA VAL A 236 -4.07 -13.12 -12.58
C VAL A 236 -4.74 -11.75 -12.77
N HIS A 237 -4.00 -10.67 -12.57
CA HIS A 237 -4.47 -9.31 -12.80
C HIS A 237 -4.77 -9.06 -14.29
N THR A 238 -3.97 -9.57 -15.23
CA THR A 238 -4.28 -9.45 -16.67
C THR A 238 -5.58 -10.18 -17.03
N LEU A 239 -5.87 -11.32 -16.38
CA LEU A 239 -7.15 -12.01 -16.54
C LEU A 239 -8.31 -11.19 -15.95
N ALA A 240 -8.09 -10.56 -14.78
CA ALA A 240 -9.06 -9.66 -14.17
C ALA A 240 -9.40 -8.48 -15.06
N LEU A 241 -8.40 -7.84 -15.67
CA LEU A 241 -8.61 -6.72 -16.60
C LEU A 241 -9.36 -7.14 -17.86
N ARG A 242 -9.04 -8.30 -18.45
CA ARG A 242 -9.79 -8.81 -19.62
C ARG A 242 -11.27 -9.01 -19.30
N ARG A 243 -11.55 -9.58 -18.13
CA ARG A 243 -12.92 -9.80 -17.66
C ARG A 243 -13.62 -8.50 -17.32
N LEU A 244 -12.92 -7.57 -16.67
CA LEU A 244 -13.42 -6.23 -16.38
C LEU A 244 -13.85 -5.52 -17.66
N SER A 245 -13.04 -5.56 -18.72
CA SER A 245 -13.40 -4.96 -20.02
C SER A 245 -14.68 -5.54 -20.62
N ALA A 246 -14.86 -6.87 -20.52
CA ALA A 246 -16.06 -7.53 -21.01
C ALA A 246 -17.31 -7.11 -20.22
N VAL A 247 -17.23 -7.13 -18.89
CA VAL A 247 -18.32 -6.70 -17.99
C VAL A 247 -18.62 -5.21 -18.14
N ALA A 248 -17.59 -4.37 -18.26
CA ALA A 248 -17.75 -2.94 -18.47
C ALA A 248 -18.53 -2.67 -19.76
N SER A 249 -18.19 -3.37 -20.85
CA SER A 249 -18.88 -3.23 -22.13
C SER A 249 -20.35 -3.64 -22.04
N GLU A 250 -20.69 -4.65 -21.25
CA GLU A 250 -22.08 -5.06 -21.01
C GLU A 250 -22.85 -4.01 -20.22
N ILE A 251 -22.26 -3.51 -19.13
CA ILE A 251 -22.88 -2.48 -18.28
C ILE A 251 -23.12 -1.21 -19.10
N THR A 252 -22.11 -0.72 -19.81
CA THR A 252 -22.23 0.57 -20.52
C THR A 252 -23.06 0.48 -21.80
N LYS A 253 -23.22 -0.71 -22.40
CA LYS A 253 -24.13 -0.90 -23.54
C LYS A 253 -25.59 -0.61 -23.17
N THR A 254 -26.00 -0.91 -21.94
CA THR A 254 -27.37 -0.62 -21.48
C THR A 254 -27.64 0.88 -21.34
N THR A 255 -26.61 1.67 -21.04
CA THR A 255 -26.71 3.12 -20.84
C THR A 255 -26.23 3.94 -22.03
N ASN A 256 -25.73 3.29 -23.09
CA ASN A 256 -25.08 3.91 -24.24
C ASN A 256 -23.93 4.87 -23.84
N GLU A 257 -23.13 4.45 -22.86
CA GLU A 257 -21.96 5.20 -22.36
C GLU A 257 -20.64 4.54 -22.80
N HIS A 258 -19.55 5.31 -22.83
CA HIS A 258 -18.21 4.81 -23.11
C HIS A 258 -17.32 4.82 -21.86
N PRO A 259 -16.62 3.71 -21.53
CA PRO A 259 -15.62 3.70 -20.46
C PRO A 259 -14.44 4.63 -20.78
N VAL A 260 -14.14 5.56 -19.88
CA VAL A 260 -13.01 6.49 -19.95
C VAL A 260 -11.83 5.96 -19.14
N ALA A 261 -12.09 5.37 -17.97
CA ALA A 261 -11.08 4.78 -17.12
C ALA A 261 -11.63 3.55 -16.40
N MET A 262 -10.74 2.61 -16.06
CA MET A 262 -11.11 1.43 -15.28
C MET A 262 -9.92 0.92 -14.47
N ALA A 263 -10.21 0.22 -13.38
CA ALA A 263 -9.21 -0.46 -12.56
C ALA A 263 -9.79 -1.75 -11.97
N ALA A 264 -8.97 -2.80 -11.90
CA ALA A 264 -9.23 -4.00 -11.12
C ALA A 264 -8.23 -4.02 -9.97
N MET A 265 -8.70 -3.80 -8.74
CA MET A 265 -7.84 -3.66 -7.56
C MET A 265 -7.87 -4.93 -6.71
N PRO A 266 -6.73 -5.31 -6.09
CA PRO A 266 -6.63 -6.54 -5.33
C PRO A 266 -7.47 -6.43 -4.06
N THR A 267 -8.04 -7.56 -3.64
CA THR A 267 -8.72 -7.68 -2.35
C THR A 267 -7.84 -8.39 -1.33
N LEU A 268 -8.14 -8.23 -0.04
CA LEU A 268 -7.37 -8.83 1.04
C LEU A 268 -7.32 -10.36 0.88
N ALA A 269 -6.12 -10.89 0.72
CA ALA A 269 -5.82 -12.33 0.75
C ALA A 269 -6.64 -13.19 -0.24
N ASN A 270 -7.13 -12.61 -1.34
CA ASN A 270 -7.86 -13.34 -2.36
C ASN A 270 -7.49 -12.87 -3.77
N PRO A 271 -6.58 -13.57 -4.47
CA PRO A 271 -6.17 -13.18 -5.82
C PRO A 271 -7.26 -13.44 -6.88
N LEU A 272 -8.33 -14.17 -6.55
CA LEU A 272 -9.40 -14.53 -7.48
C LEU A 272 -10.59 -13.57 -7.43
N ARG A 273 -10.58 -12.59 -6.52
CA ARG A 273 -11.62 -11.57 -6.40
C ARG A 273 -11.00 -10.18 -6.42
N TRP A 274 -11.60 -9.32 -7.22
CA TRP A 274 -11.10 -7.99 -7.51
C TRP A 274 -12.19 -6.96 -7.24
N LEU A 275 -11.80 -5.84 -6.64
CA LEU A 275 -12.65 -4.67 -6.55
C LEU A 275 -12.47 -3.87 -7.84
N CYS A 276 -13.54 -3.74 -8.61
CA CYS A 276 -13.52 -3.07 -9.89
C CYS A 276 -14.18 -1.71 -9.80
N VAL A 277 -13.56 -0.74 -10.48
CA VAL A 277 -14.16 0.57 -10.74
C VAL A 277 -14.12 0.81 -12.24
N VAL A 278 -15.25 1.24 -12.80
CA VAL A 278 -15.39 1.65 -14.20
C VAL A 278 -15.94 3.05 -14.20
N GLU A 279 -15.23 3.96 -14.84
CA GLU A 279 -15.58 5.35 -14.97
C GLU A 279 -15.93 5.64 -16.43
N THR A 280 -17.11 6.18 -16.67
CA THR A 280 -17.60 6.65 -17.96
C THR A 280 -17.59 8.17 -18.01
N GLU A 281 -18.07 8.75 -19.10
CA GLU A 281 -18.23 10.20 -19.27
C GLU A 281 -19.14 10.81 -18.19
N THR A 282 -20.18 10.09 -17.77
CA THR A 282 -21.27 10.59 -16.94
C THR A 282 -21.49 9.80 -15.64
N THR A 283 -20.87 8.63 -15.49
CA THR A 283 -21.14 7.72 -14.38
C THR A 283 -19.86 7.02 -13.91
N ALA A 284 -19.77 6.73 -12.62
CA ALA A 284 -18.80 5.80 -12.06
C ALA A 284 -19.51 4.58 -11.46
N TYR A 285 -19.01 3.40 -11.76
CA TYR A 285 -19.51 2.11 -11.28
C TYR A 285 -18.46 1.48 -10.38
N ARG A 286 -18.90 0.95 -9.24
CA ARG A 286 -18.05 0.18 -8.31
C ARG A 286 -18.70 -1.17 -8.08
N PHE A 287 -17.95 -2.26 -8.20
CA PHE A 287 -18.46 -3.62 -7.97
C PHE A 287 -17.33 -4.59 -7.66
N GLU A 288 -17.67 -5.76 -7.12
CA GLU A 288 -16.74 -6.87 -6.96
C GLU A 288 -16.87 -7.86 -8.11
N LEU A 289 -15.73 -8.37 -8.58
CA LEU A 289 -15.65 -9.31 -9.68
C LEU A 289 -14.83 -10.53 -9.29
N ALA A 290 -15.44 -11.71 -9.35
CA ALA A 290 -14.74 -12.97 -9.24
C ALA A 290 -14.26 -13.47 -10.62
N LEU A 291 -13.11 -14.14 -10.66
CA LEU A 291 -12.52 -14.64 -11.91
C LEU A 291 -13.13 -15.95 -12.44
N GLY A 292 -13.98 -16.64 -11.67
CA GLY A 292 -14.62 -17.90 -12.09
C GLY A 292 -15.64 -17.69 -13.21
N GLU A 293 -15.66 -18.54 -14.23
CA GLU A 293 -16.56 -18.42 -15.40
C GLU A 293 -18.03 -18.17 -14.99
N GLY A 294 -18.72 -17.28 -15.72
CA GLY A 294 -20.13 -16.94 -15.46
C GLY A 294 -20.41 -16.09 -14.22
N ALA A 295 -19.43 -15.85 -13.34
CA ALA A 295 -19.59 -14.92 -12.21
C ALA A 295 -19.99 -13.50 -12.65
N LYS A 296 -21.13 -13.04 -12.14
CA LYS A 296 -21.68 -11.69 -12.35
C LYS A 296 -21.07 -10.68 -11.36
N PRO A 297 -21.12 -9.37 -11.66
CA PRO A 297 -20.77 -8.32 -10.72
C PRO A 297 -21.57 -8.45 -9.41
N ALA A 298 -20.87 -8.48 -8.28
CA ALA A 298 -21.49 -8.42 -6.96
C ALA A 298 -21.42 -6.99 -6.42
N HIS A 299 -22.44 -6.58 -5.65
CA HIS A 299 -22.50 -5.26 -5.02
C HIS A 299 -22.25 -4.09 -6.01
N LEU A 300 -22.88 -4.15 -7.18
CA LEU A 300 -22.80 -3.07 -8.16
C LEU A 300 -23.47 -1.81 -7.63
N VAL A 301 -22.66 -0.77 -7.40
CA VAL A 301 -23.12 0.57 -7.04
C VAL A 301 -22.82 1.51 -8.19
N ARG A 302 -23.79 2.39 -8.50
CA ARG A 302 -23.73 3.37 -9.57
C ARG A 302 -23.75 4.77 -8.96
N TYR A 303 -22.77 5.58 -9.33
CA TYR A 303 -22.66 6.98 -8.95
C TYR A 303 -22.69 7.83 -10.22
N GLN A 304 -23.74 8.62 -10.40
CA GLN A 304 -23.78 9.56 -11.52
C GLN A 304 -22.76 10.66 -11.22
N LYS A 305 -21.81 10.87 -12.14
CA LYS A 305 -20.95 12.06 -12.11
C LYS A 305 -21.87 13.25 -12.25
N PRO A 306 -21.94 14.12 -11.24
CA PRO A 306 -23.02 15.08 -11.22
C PRO A 306 -22.84 16.09 -12.36
N ALA A 307 -23.95 16.55 -12.94
CA ALA A 307 -24.01 17.92 -13.45
C ALA A 307 -23.66 18.94 -12.35
N ALA A 308 -23.66 18.54 -11.07
CA ALA A 308 -23.35 19.35 -9.89
C ALA A 308 -21.92 19.90 -9.80
N PHE A 309 -20.96 19.50 -10.65
CA PHE A 309 -19.73 20.30 -10.85
C PHE A 309 -20.06 21.74 -11.30
N SER A 310 -21.25 21.98 -11.85
CA SER A 310 -21.75 23.31 -12.19
C SER A 310 -22.51 24.01 -11.06
N SER A 311 -22.73 23.36 -9.91
CA SER A 311 -23.39 24.01 -8.78
C SER A 311 -22.41 24.90 -8.03
N PRO A 312 -22.77 26.14 -7.68
CA PRO A 312 -21.90 27.03 -6.91
C PRO A 312 -21.44 26.44 -5.57
N ALA A 313 -22.27 25.58 -4.95
CA ALA A 313 -21.91 24.91 -3.69
C ALA A 313 -20.75 23.92 -3.86
N VAL A 314 -20.73 23.15 -4.95
CA VAL A 314 -19.63 22.23 -5.25
C VAL A 314 -18.36 23.00 -5.62
N ALA A 315 -18.47 24.06 -6.43
CA ALA A 315 -17.32 24.91 -6.75
C ALA A 315 -16.68 25.52 -5.48
N HIS A 316 -17.50 25.95 -4.51
CA HIS A 316 -17.01 26.42 -3.22
C HIS A 316 -16.34 25.29 -2.41
N ALA A 317 -16.93 24.10 -2.38
CA ALA A 317 -16.35 22.96 -1.69
C ALA A 317 -15.01 22.52 -2.30
N GLU A 318 -14.86 22.57 -3.62
CA GLU A 318 -13.62 22.23 -4.33
C GLU A 318 -12.52 23.26 -4.11
N ALA A 319 -12.88 24.51 -3.79
CA ALA A 319 -11.93 25.55 -3.42
C ALA A 319 -11.32 25.33 -2.02
N ASP A 320 -11.93 24.50 -1.16
CA ASP A 320 -11.37 24.13 0.14
C ASP A 320 -10.02 23.41 -0.05
N TYR A 321 -8.98 23.86 0.67
CA TYR A 321 -7.64 23.26 0.64
C TYR A 321 -7.68 21.73 0.84
N ARG A 322 -8.54 21.24 1.73
CA ARG A 322 -8.70 19.80 2.02
C ARG A 322 -9.26 19.07 0.82
N ALA A 323 -10.21 19.67 0.10
CA ALA A 323 -10.77 19.11 -1.12
C ALA A 323 -9.72 19.08 -2.24
N GLN A 324 -8.93 20.14 -2.42
CA GLN A 324 -7.85 20.16 -3.40
C GLN A 324 -6.80 19.07 -3.14
N VAL A 325 -6.39 18.90 -1.88
CA VAL A 325 -5.47 17.81 -1.49
C VAL A 325 -6.10 16.44 -1.76
N PHE A 326 -7.37 16.26 -1.38
CA PHE A 326 -8.09 15.02 -1.60
C PHE A 326 -8.22 14.68 -3.08
N LEU A 327 -8.66 15.62 -3.91
CA LEU A 327 -8.83 15.45 -5.35
C LEU A 327 -7.49 15.25 -6.07
N GLY A 328 -6.40 15.85 -5.58
CA GLY A 328 -5.05 15.57 -6.08
C GLY A 328 -4.53 14.16 -5.76
N PHE A 329 -5.12 13.49 -4.76
CA PHE A 329 -4.85 12.09 -4.41
C PHE A 329 -5.83 11.12 -5.07
N ALA A 330 -7.11 11.50 -5.19
CA ALA A 330 -8.18 10.62 -5.57
C ALA A 330 -8.06 10.20 -7.04
N ARG A 331 -8.14 8.89 -7.30
CA ARG A 331 -8.08 8.35 -8.67
C ARG A 331 -9.47 8.25 -9.30
N PHE A 332 -10.46 7.84 -8.50
CA PHE A 332 -11.86 7.73 -8.91
C PHE A 332 -12.75 8.51 -7.93
N PRO A 333 -12.64 9.85 -7.90
CA PRO A 333 -13.43 10.68 -7.01
C PRO A 333 -14.91 10.62 -7.40
N VAL A 334 -15.77 10.48 -6.40
CA VAL A 334 -17.22 10.67 -6.51
C VAL A 334 -17.67 11.69 -5.48
N LEU A 335 -18.79 12.31 -5.80
CA LEU A 335 -19.38 13.43 -5.10
C LEU A 335 -20.85 13.11 -4.83
N GLN A 336 -21.30 13.41 -3.61
CA GLN A 336 -22.72 13.44 -3.25
C GLN A 336 -23.04 14.71 -2.47
N VAL A 337 -24.15 15.37 -2.80
CA VAL A 337 -24.67 16.51 -2.05
C VAL A 337 -25.81 16.00 -1.17
N ALA A 338 -25.69 16.13 0.15
CA ALA A 338 -26.62 15.54 1.10
C ALA A 338 -28.02 16.21 1.06
N ASP A 339 -28.06 17.54 0.95
CA ASP A 339 -29.30 18.32 0.75
C ASP A 339 -29.14 19.22 -0.49
N PRO A 340 -29.64 18.80 -1.66
CA PRO A 340 -29.54 19.60 -2.89
C PRO A 340 -30.35 20.89 -2.87
N ASN A 341 -31.43 20.95 -2.07
CA ASN A 341 -32.31 22.12 -1.99
C ASN A 341 -31.74 23.22 -1.08
N CYS A 342 -30.75 22.84 -0.26
CA CYS A 342 -29.93 23.68 0.59
C CYS A 342 -30.61 24.93 1.17
N THR A 343 -31.39 24.72 2.22
CA THR A 343 -32.13 25.80 2.90
C THR A 343 -31.24 26.74 3.72
N THR A 344 -30.15 26.23 4.31
CA THR A 344 -29.19 27.03 5.09
C THR A 344 -27.74 26.60 4.80
N GLN A 345 -27.48 25.30 4.96
CA GLN A 345 -26.19 24.67 4.76
C GLN A 345 -26.38 23.30 4.12
N THR A 346 -25.51 22.95 3.18
CA THR A 346 -25.44 21.60 2.61
C THR A 346 -24.08 20.99 2.85
N LEU A 347 -24.02 19.65 2.78
CA LEU A 347 -22.79 18.88 2.92
C LEU A 347 -22.42 18.31 1.57
N VAL A 348 -21.24 18.71 1.10
CA VAL A 348 -20.60 18.16 -0.10
C VAL A 348 -19.68 17.03 0.35
N GLN A 349 -20.06 15.79 0.02
CA GLN A 349 -19.37 14.58 0.42
C GLN A 349 -18.53 14.05 -0.76
N PHE A 350 -17.21 14.09 -0.61
CA PHE A 350 -16.26 13.48 -1.52
C PHE A 350 -15.84 12.10 -1.01
N ALA A 351 -15.68 11.15 -1.93
CA ALA A 351 -15.11 9.84 -1.64
C ALA A 351 -14.31 9.31 -2.82
N ASP A 352 -13.30 8.50 -2.55
CA ASP A 352 -12.56 7.78 -3.60
C ASP A 352 -13.07 6.34 -3.66
N LEU A 353 -13.65 5.97 -4.80
CA LEU A 353 -14.21 4.65 -5.05
C LEU A 353 -13.17 3.52 -5.02
N ARG A 354 -11.88 3.80 -4.86
CA ARG A 354 -10.89 2.76 -4.51
C ARG A 354 -11.11 2.21 -3.10
N TYR A 355 -11.52 3.05 -2.15
CA TYR A 355 -11.50 2.72 -0.73
C TYR A 355 -12.87 2.79 -0.07
N THR A 356 -13.69 3.76 -0.47
CA THR A 356 -14.94 4.04 0.25
C THR A 356 -15.99 4.67 -0.65
N GLU A 357 -17.15 4.94 -0.06
CA GLU A 357 -18.33 5.51 -0.71
C GLU A 357 -18.69 6.83 0.00
N PRO A 358 -19.38 7.77 -0.66
CA PRO A 358 -19.84 9.01 -0.03
C PRO A 358 -20.67 8.76 1.25
N GLY A 359 -20.55 9.66 2.22
CA GLY A 359 -21.20 9.53 3.54
C GLY A 359 -20.56 8.50 4.47
N SER A 360 -19.45 7.88 4.07
CA SER A 360 -18.60 7.07 4.94
C SER A 360 -17.66 7.95 5.75
N ASN A 361 -17.42 7.59 7.02
CA ASN A 361 -16.41 8.23 7.86
C ASN A 361 -15.05 7.56 7.66
N GLY A 362 -14.02 8.29 7.22
CA GLY A 362 -12.68 7.74 7.11
C GLY A 362 -11.64 8.68 6.49
N THR A 363 -10.44 8.15 6.26
CA THR A 363 -9.31 8.88 5.65
C THR A 363 -9.51 9.14 4.16
N PHE A 364 -10.36 8.36 3.50
CA PHE A 364 -10.58 8.39 2.04
C PHE A 364 -11.92 9.00 1.65
N SER A 365 -12.52 9.75 2.57
CA SER A 365 -13.69 10.58 2.36
C SER A 365 -13.48 11.96 3.00
N LEU A 366 -14.16 12.96 2.46
CA LEU A 366 -14.16 14.33 2.96
C LEU A 366 -15.57 14.87 2.92
N GLU A 367 -16.02 15.48 4.01
CA GLU A 367 -17.25 16.25 4.03
C GLU A 367 -16.90 17.73 4.18
N VAL A 368 -17.36 18.54 3.22
CA VAL A 368 -17.21 19.98 3.24
C VAL A 368 -18.59 20.60 3.43
N PRO A 369 -18.84 21.25 4.59
CA PRO A 369 -20.05 22.03 4.75
C PRO A 369 -19.97 23.31 3.92
N VAL A 370 -21.06 23.65 3.22
CA VAL A 370 -21.15 24.84 2.36
C VAL A 370 -22.42 25.61 2.70
N GLU A 371 -22.27 26.92 2.95
CA GLU A 371 -23.39 27.82 3.16
C GLU A 371 -23.99 28.27 1.82
N CYS A 372 -25.30 28.13 1.67
CA CYS A 372 -25.93 28.36 0.36
C CYS A 372 -26.29 29.81 0.06
N GLY A 373 -26.07 30.73 1.02
CA GLY A 373 -26.30 32.16 0.87
C GLY A 373 -25.18 32.94 0.19
N VAL A 374 -23.98 32.38 0.04
CA VAL A 374 -22.78 33.10 -0.47
C VAL A 374 -22.71 33.11 -2.01
N THR A 375 -23.63 32.41 -2.69
CA THR A 375 -23.58 32.14 -4.13
C THR A 375 -24.12 33.28 -5.01
N ASN A 376 -24.68 34.34 -4.41
CA ASN A 376 -25.24 35.50 -5.14
C ASN A 376 -24.34 36.74 -5.19
N GLU A 377 -23.20 36.79 -4.49
CA GLU A 377 -22.39 38.03 -4.39
C GLU A 377 -21.20 38.13 -5.35
N THR A 378 -20.81 37.06 -6.04
CA THR A 378 -19.68 37.09 -7.01
C THR A 378 -20.10 37.27 -8.47
N ALA A 379 -21.39 37.53 -8.72
CA ALA A 379 -21.91 37.94 -10.03
C ALA A 379 -22.33 39.42 -10.00
N LYS A 380 -21.38 40.33 -9.75
CA LYS A 380 -21.54 41.76 -10.03
C LYS A 380 -20.23 42.37 -10.51
#